data_AF-A0A947JY09-F1
#
_entry.id   AF-A0A947JY09-F1
#
_cell.length_a   1.000
_cell.length_b   1.000
_cell.length_c   1.000
_cell.angle_alpha   90.00
_cell.angle_beta   90.00
_cell.angle_gamma   90.00
#
_symmetry.space_group_name_H-M   'P 1'
#
loop_
_entity.id
_entity.type
_entity.pdbx_description
1 polymer ?
#
loop_
_entity_poly.entity_id
_entity_poly.type
_entity_poly.pdbx_seq_one_letter_code
_entity_poly.pdbx_strand_id
1 'polypeptide(L)'
;MADQPKPLMPHATATWLVDNTGLSFEQIAEFCGLHILEVQAMADDLTGSKYTGRDPVHSGELTQDEIEKGQADNDYRLKMQRAPVAVSRTKGPRYTPVSKRQDKPDGIAWILR
;
A
#
# COMPACT_ATOMS: atom_id res chain seq x y z
N MET A 1 9.00 -18.58 14.38
CA MET A 1 8.00 -17.52 14.15
C MET A 1 7.71 -17.48 12.67
N ALA A 2 6.48 -17.73 12.24
CA ALA A 2 6.14 -17.66 10.82
C ALA A 2 6.23 -16.19 10.39
N ASP A 3 7.18 -15.88 9.52
CA ASP A 3 7.38 -14.53 8.97
C ASP A 3 6.26 -14.28 7.95
N GLN A 4 5.15 -13.70 8.40
CA GLN A 4 4.06 -13.29 7.52
C GLN A 4 4.49 -12.04 6.75
N PRO A 5 4.21 -11.96 5.43
CA PRO A 5 4.46 -10.74 4.68
C PRO A 5 3.72 -9.56 5.32
N LYS A 6 4.44 -8.46 5.50
CA LYS A 6 3.91 -7.22 6.08
C LYS A 6 3.29 -6.36 4.98
N PRO A 7 2.26 -5.55 5.29
CA PRO A 7 1.68 -4.61 4.35
C PRO A 7 2.72 -3.60 3.85
N LEU A 8 2.55 -3.12 2.62
CA LEU A 8 3.54 -2.24 1.96
C LEU A 8 3.72 -0.90 2.67
N MET A 9 2.67 -0.40 3.33
CA MET A 9 2.69 0.84 4.13
C MET A 9 2.13 0.55 5.54
N PRO A 10 2.94 -0.01 6.46
CA PRO A 10 2.42 -0.55 7.72
C PRO A 10 1.78 0.50 8.62
N HIS A 11 2.32 1.74 8.65
CA HIS A 11 1.75 2.82 9.46
C HIS A 11 0.40 3.30 8.90
N ALA A 12 0.33 3.53 7.58
CA ALA A 12 -0.91 3.96 6.93
C ALA A 12 -2.02 2.90 7.01
N THR A 13 -1.64 1.62 6.89
CA THR A 13 -2.57 0.50 7.04
C THR A 13 -3.01 0.35 8.49
N ALA A 14 -2.11 0.50 9.47
CA ALA A 14 -2.46 0.46 10.89
C ALA A 14 -3.45 1.58 11.26
N THR A 15 -3.22 2.83 10.83
CA THR A 15 -4.16 3.94 11.05
C THR A 15 -5.55 3.61 10.48
N TRP A 16 -5.62 3.11 9.25
CA TRP A 16 -6.89 2.73 8.65
C TRP A 16 -7.59 1.61 9.44
N LEU A 17 -6.86 0.58 9.88
CA LEU A 17 -7.43 -0.53 10.65
C LEU A 17 -7.95 -0.06 12.02
N VAL A 18 -7.23 0.83 12.71
CA VAL A 18 -7.67 1.41 13.98
C VAL A 18 -8.98 2.20 13.82
N ASP A 19 -9.11 2.97 12.74
CA ASP A 19 -10.27 3.84 12.53
C ASP A 19 -11.50 3.12 11.94
N ASN A 20 -11.29 2.07 11.14
CA ASN A 20 -12.34 1.44 10.33
C ASN A 20 -12.73 0.03 10.80
N THR A 21 -12.01 -0.54 11.77
CA THR A 21 -12.26 -1.90 12.26
C THR A 21 -12.32 -1.96 13.79
N GLY A 22 -12.90 -3.04 14.32
CA GLY A 22 -12.96 -3.33 15.76
C GLY A 22 -11.88 -4.31 16.22
N LEU A 23 -10.75 -4.38 15.50
CA LEU A 23 -9.64 -5.28 15.80
C LEU A 23 -8.86 -4.82 17.03
N SER A 24 -8.22 -5.75 17.72
CA SER A 24 -7.38 -5.43 18.88
C SER A 24 -6.05 -4.81 18.45
N PHE A 25 -5.46 -4.00 19.33
CA PHE A 25 -4.16 -3.38 19.05
C PHE A 25 -3.04 -4.41 18.85
N GLU A 26 -3.14 -5.57 19.51
CA GLU A 26 -2.20 -6.69 19.34
C GLU A 26 -2.33 -7.31 17.96
N GLN A 27 -3.55 -7.52 17.46
CA GLN A 27 -3.79 -8.04 16.11
C GLN A 27 -3.25 -7.09 15.04
N ILE A 28 -3.50 -5.79 15.18
CA ILE A 28 -3.01 -4.76 14.25
C ILE A 28 -1.47 -4.67 14.30
N ALA A 29 -0.89 -4.72 15.51
CA ALA A 29 0.56 -4.71 15.71
C ALA A 29 1.24 -5.93 15.06
N GLU A 30 0.69 -7.14 15.26
CA GLU A 30 1.22 -8.36 14.65
C GLU A 30 1.11 -8.32 13.12
N PHE A 31 -0.03 -7.87 12.59
CA PHE A 31 -0.27 -7.78 11.15
C PHE A 31 0.63 -6.75 10.44
N CYS A 32 0.74 -5.55 10.99
CA CYS A 32 1.57 -4.47 10.44
C CYS A 32 3.06 -4.62 10.80
N GLY A 33 3.40 -5.49 11.77
CA GLY A 33 4.75 -5.65 12.29
C GLY A 33 5.25 -4.41 13.04
N LEU A 34 4.34 -3.71 13.73
CA LEU A 34 4.60 -2.53 14.55
C LEU A 34 4.55 -2.89 16.04
N HIS A 35 5.10 -2.04 16.90
CA HIS A 35 4.95 -2.22 18.34
C HIS A 35 3.56 -1.76 18.81
N ILE A 36 2.98 -2.42 19.82
CA ILE A 36 1.65 -2.09 20.34
C ILE A 36 1.51 -0.61 20.74
N LEU A 37 2.56 -0.03 21.34
CA LEU A 37 2.59 1.38 21.72
C LEU A 37 2.48 2.34 20.53
N GLU A 38 2.98 1.94 19.34
CA GLU A 38 2.85 2.75 18.13
C GLU A 38 1.39 2.76 17.66
N VAL A 39 0.72 1.61 17.72
CA VAL A 39 -0.71 1.48 17.37
C VAL A 39 -1.59 2.25 18.36
N GLN A 40 -1.27 2.21 19.66
CA GLN A 40 -1.95 3.02 20.68
C GLN A 40 -1.76 4.52 20.43
N ALA A 41 -0.54 4.96 20.13
CA ALA A 41 -0.28 6.37 19.80
C ALA A 41 -0.99 6.83 18.50
N MET A 42 -1.31 5.91 17.58
CA MET A 42 -2.18 6.19 16.42
C MET A 42 -3.64 6.35 16.83
N ALA A 43 -4.14 5.48 17.72
CA ALA A 43 -5.50 5.57 18.24
C ALA A 43 -5.74 6.83 19.09
N ASP A 44 -4.72 7.28 19.83
CA ASP A 44 -4.77 8.50 20.65
C ASP A 44 -4.63 9.79 19.82
N ASP A 45 -4.55 9.71 18.48
CA ASP A 45 -4.29 10.82 17.53
C ASP A 45 -3.00 11.63 17.84
N LEU A 46 -2.13 11.12 18.71
CA LEU A 46 -0.84 11.71 19.07
C LEU A 46 0.15 11.76 17.89
N THR A 47 -0.11 10.96 16.86
CA THR A 47 0.69 10.89 15.63
C THR A 47 0.10 11.72 14.47
N GLY A 48 -0.93 12.52 14.75
CA GLY A 48 -1.76 13.29 13.82
C GLY A 48 -1.06 13.74 12.53
N SER A 49 -1.69 13.39 11.40
CA SER A 49 -1.41 13.85 10.03
C SER A 49 -0.16 13.35 9.30
N LYS A 50 0.64 12.41 9.83
CA LYS A 50 1.81 11.90 9.08
C LYS A 50 1.46 10.92 7.95
N TYR A 51 0.35 10.19 8.08
CA TYR A 51 0.01 9.10 7.17
C TYR A 51 -1.44 9.19 6.71
N THR A 52 -1.65 9.18 5.39
CA THR A 52 -2.99 9.01 4.82
C THR A 52 -3.38 7.54 4.97
N GLY A 53 -4.46 7.27 5.72
CA GLY A 53 -4.96 5.91 5.93
C GLY A 53 -5.14 5.17 4.60
N ARG A 54 -4.56 3.98 4.50
CA ARG A 54 -4.62 3.15 3.30
C ARG A 54 -5.45 1.90 3.58
N ASP A 55 -6.57 1.79 2.89
CA ASP A 55 -7.46 0.64 2.96
C ASP A 55 -6.75 -0.65 2.49
N PRO A 56 -6.51 -1.63 3.39
CA PRO A 56 -5.89 -2.90 3.06
C PRO A 56 -6.83 -3.84 2.29
N VAL A 57 -8.15 -3.66 2.41
CA VAL A 57 -9.16 -4.43 1.67
C VAL A 57 -9.16 -4.00 0.21
N HIS A 58 -9.23 -2.69 -0.03
CA HIS A 58 -9.14 -2.15 -1.40
C HIS A 58 -7.78 -2.44 -2.05
N SER A 59 -6.71 -2.49 -1.24
CA SER A 59 -5.37 -2.84 -1.69
C SER A 59 -5.18 -4.32 -2.01
N GLY A 60 -6.15 -5.18 -1.65
CA GLY A 60 -6.06 -6.63 -1.82
C GLY A 60 -5.06 -7.31 -0.88
N GLU A 61 -4.66 -6.64 0.20
CA GLU A 61 -3.76 -7.17 1.24
C GLU A 61 -4.55 -7.95 2.30
N LEU A 62 -5.83 -7.62 2.46
CA LEU A 62 -6.76 -8.29 3.38
C LEU A 62 -8.14 -8.46 2.75
N THR A 63 -8.93 -9.38 3.27
CA THR A 63 -10.32 -9.61 2.86
C THR A 63 -11.28 -9.24 3.97
N GLN A 64 -12.47 -8.76 3.62
CA GLN A 64 -13.50 -8.42 4.62
C GLN A 64 -13.82 -9.58 5.56
N ASP A 65 -13.93 -10.80 5.02
CA ASP A 65 -14.15 -12.04 5.78
C ASP A 65 -13.07 -12.30 6.84
N GLU A 66 -11.83 -11.86 6.59
CA GLU A 66 -10.73 -12.02 7.54
C GLU A 66 -10.77 -10.96 8.65
N ILE A 67 -11.24 -9.75 8.34
CA ILE A 67 -11.54 -8.71 9.35
C ILE A 67 -12.65 -9.21 10.27
N GLU A 68 -13.73 -9.76 9.71
CA GLU A 68 -14.88 -10.24 10.49
C GLU A 68 -14.48 -11.35 11.46
N LYS A 69 -13.63 -12.30 11.04
CA LYS A 69 -13.06 -13.32 11.93
C LYS A 69 -12.20 -12.71 13.03
N GLY A 70 -11.34 -11.74 12.67
CA GLY A 70 -10.51 -11.03 13.65
C GLY A 70 -11.31 -10.19 14.65
N GLN A 71 -12.45 -9.64 14.22
CA GLN A 71 -13.37 -8.91 15.10
C GLN A 71 -14.16 -9.83 16.04
N ALA A 72 -14.47 -11.05 15.60
CA ALA A 72 -15.13 -12.06 16.43
C ALA A 72 -14.19 -12.65 17.50
N ASP A 73 -12.92 -12.85 17.16
CA ASP A 73 -11.91 -13.45 18.03
C ASP A 73 -10.69 -12.52 18.20
N ASN A 74 -10.49 -11.99 19.41
CA ASN A 74 -9.39 -11.07 19.71
C ASN A 74 -7.99 -11.72 19.62
N ASP A 75 -7.89 -13.03 19.86
CA ASP A 75 -6.64 -13.80 19.75
C ASP A 75 -6.34 -14.23 18.30
N TYR A 76 -7.26 -13.97 17.36
CA TYR A 76 -7.09 -14.40 15.97
C TYR A 76 -5.98 -13.61 15.27
N ARG A 77 -5.06 -14.36 14.64
CA ARG A 77 -3.96 -13.78 13.86
C ARG A 77 -4.38 -13.62 12.41
N LEU A 78 -4.56 -12.37 12.00
CA LEU A 78 -4.94 -11.98 10.64
C LEU A 78 -3.94 -12.49 9.61
N LYS A 79 -4.40 -13.16 8.56
CA LYS A 79 -3.53 -13.63 7.48
C LYS A 79 -3.60 -12.70 6.28
N MET A 80 -2.44 -12.21 5.85
CA MET A 80 -2.33 -11.39 4.66
C MET A 80 -2.67 -12.21 3.41
N GLN A 81 -3.60 -11.69 2.61
CA GLN A 81 -3.87 -12.19 1.27
C GLN A 81 -2.80 -11.63 0.34
N ARG A 82 -2.02 -12.51 -0.27
CA ARG A 82 -0.97 -12.10 -1.21
C ARG A 82 -1.61 -11.86 -2.58
N ALA A 83 -2.14 -10.65 -2.82
CA ALA A 83 -2.43 -10.23 -4.17
C ALA A 83 -1.11 -10.22 -4.99
N PRO A 84 -1.05 -10.87 -6.16
CA PRO A 84 0.14 -10.80 -7.01
C PRO A 84 0.33 -9.34 -7.42
N VAL A 85 1.40 -8.73 -6.94
CA VAL A 85 1.78 -7.37 -7.36
C VAL A 85 2.25 -7.44 -8.81
N ALA A 86 1.31 -7.38 -9.75
CA ALA A 86 1.63 -7.22 -11.16
C ALA A 86 2.02 -5.75 -11.40
N VAL A 87 3.26 -5.37 -11.04
CA VAL A 87 3.82 -4.11 -11.55
C VAL A 87 4.22 -4.32 -13.01
N SER A 88 3.26 -4.29 -13.92
CA SER A 88 3.59 -3.95 -15.30
C SER A 88 3.72 -2.43 -15.37
N ARG A 89 4.96 -1.93 -15.25
CA ARG A 89 5.23 -0.56 -15.72
C ARG A 89 5.07 -0.60 -17.24
N THR A 90 4.01 -0.03 -17.76
CA THR A 90 4.03 0.39 -19.17
C THR A 90 5.16 1.40 -19.27
N LYS A 91 6.24 1.06 -19.98
CA LYS A 91 7.29 2.02 -20.30
C LYS A 91 6.60 3.20 -20.99
N GLY A 92 6.44 4.32 -20.28
CA GLY A 92 5.96 5.55 -20.87
C GLY A 92 6.88 5.99 -22.02
N PRO A 93 6.44 6.95 -22.86
CA PRO A 93 7.24 7.44 -23.97
C PRO A 93 8.64 7.82 -23.49
N ARG A 94 9.66 7.11 -23.99
CA ARG A 94 11.04 7.33 -23.60
C ARG A 94 11.42 8.75 -24.03
N TYR A 95 11.96 9.53 -23.10
CA TYR A 95 12.45 10.88 -23.37
C TYR A 95 13.27 10.91 -24.67
N THR A 96 12.84 11.72 -25.63
CA THR A 96 13.61 11.95 -26.86
C THR A 96 14.65 13.02 -26.55
N PRO A 97 15.96 12.70 -26.58
CA PRO A 97 17.02 13.67 -26.29
C PRO A 97 17.01 14.80 -27.31
N VAL A 98 17.33 16.02 -26.88
CA VAL A 98 17.27 17.25 -27.69
C VAL A 98 18.01 17.09 -29.03
N SER A 99 19.16 16.40 -29.03
CA SER A 99 19.93 16.08 -30.24
C SER A 99 19.14 15.30 -31.30
N LYS A 100 18.23 14.41 -30.89
CA LYS A 100 17.38 13.61 -31.79
C LYS A 100 16.01 14.23 -32.07
N ARG A 101 15.75 15.44 -31.54
CA ARG A 101 14.50 16.19 -31.84
C ARG A 101 14.60 16.98 -33.14
N GLN A 102 15.82 17.31 -33.61
CA GLN A 102 16.04 18.02 -34.87
C GLN A 102 15.93 17.10 -36.10
N ASP A 103 16.22 15.81 -35.97
CA ASP A 103 16.05 14.85 -37.08
C ASP A 103 14.59 14.72 -37.58
N LYS A 104 13.60 15.00 -36.72
CA LYS A 104 12.18 14.84 -37.03
C LYS A 104 11.63 15.93 -37.99
N PRO A 105 11.93 17.24 -37.82
CA PRO A 105 11.61 18.26 -38.81
C PRO A 105 12.42 18.13 -40.11
N ASP A 106 13.71 17.76 -40.04
CA ASP A 106 14.54 17.60 -41.25
C ASP A 106 14.09 16.42 -42.14
N GLY A 107 13.64 15.31 -41.55
CA GLY A 107 13.11 14.17 -42.30
C GLY A 107 11.82 14.48 -43.08
N ILE A 108 10.97 15.38 -42.57
CA ILE A 108 9.75 15.83 -43.25
C ILE A 108 10.11 16.81 -44.38
N ALA A 109 11.10 17.67 -44.17
CA ALA A 109 11.59 18.59 -45.19
C ALA A 109 12.16 17.87 -46.43
N TRP A 110 12.72 16.66 -46.28
CA TRP A 110 13.21 15.86 -47.40
C TRP A 110 12.09 15.28 -48.28
N ILE A 111 10.93 14.96 -47.70
CA ILE A 111 9.77 14.40 -48.42
C ILE A 111 8.99 15.49 -49.19
N LEU A 112 9.09 16.76 -48.76
CA LEU A 112 8.43 17.90 -49.40
C LEU A 112 9.21 18.49 -50.59
N ARG A 113 10.24 17.79 -51.09
CA ARG A 113 11.04 18.20 -52.26
C ARG A 113 10.59 17.52 -53.55
#